data_AF-A0A2V8M7F1-F1
#
_entry.id   AF-A0A2V8M7F1-F1
#
_cell.length_a   1.000
_cell.length_b   1.000
_cell.length_c   1.000
_cell.angle_alpha   90.00
_cell.angle_beta   90.00
_cell.angle_gamma   90.00
#
_symmetry.space_group_name_H-M   'P 1'
#
loop_
_entity.id
_entity.type
_entity.pdbx_description
1 polymer ?
#
loop_
_entity_poly.entity_id
_entity_poly.type
_entity_poly.pdbx_seq_one_letter_code
_entity_poly.pdbx_strand_id
1 'polypeptide(L)'
;MHQPNFCAECGAQLKRKGWGVWKSRNFCEDCVRREGKNGVVWSLTAIAVIAISAFALGRYLRPAPPPLIIERASNSPLSDLPVNANEPARKSNHDDDSTKDPSRVAQSTDDPVYICGARTKKGTPCRRRVHFAGERCFQHKGMPAMLPVDKLIIKGAGSSKQ
;
A
#
# COMPACT_ATOMS: atom_id res chain seq x y z
N MET A 1 -31.90 14.78 33.77
CA MET A 1 -30.99 15.34 32.74
C MET A 1 -31.63 16.60 32.17
N HIS A 2 -31.08 17.77 32.49
CA HIS A 2 -31.60 19.05 32.02
C HIS A 2 -31.35 19.19 30.51
N GLN A 3 -32.38 19.56 29.76
CA GLN A 3 -32.27 19.83 28.32
C GLN A 3 -32.49 21.33 28.11
N PRO A 4 -31.50 22.07 27.60
CA PRO A 4 -31.66 23.50 27.37
C PRO A 4 -32.66 23.73 26.23
N ASN A 5 -33.56 24.71 26.41
CA ASN A 5 -34.53 25.13 25.39
C ASN A 5 -33.98 26.22 24.46
N PHE A 6 -32.84 26.81 24.83
CA PHE A 6 -32.19 27.92 24.15
C PHE A 6 -30.75 27.55 23.78
N CYS A 7 -30.26 28.15 22.70
CA CYS A 7 -28.87 28.02 22.27
C CYS A 7 -27.94 28.72 23.27
N ALA A 8 -26.85 28.06 23.66
CA ALA A 8 -25.88 28.59 24.64
C ALA A 8 -25.08 29.81 24.13
N GLU A 9 -24.98 30.00 22.82
CA GLU A 9 -24.24 31.11 22.21
C GLU A 9 -25.14 32.31 21.84
N CYS A 10 -26.22 32.10 21.09
CA CYS A 10 -27.08 33.17 20.57
C CYS A 10 -28.42 33.34 21.29
N GLY A 11 -28.77 32.45 22.23
CA GLY A 11 -30.05 32.49 22.94
C GLY A 11 -31.28 32.12 22.11
N ALA A 12 -31.13 31.73 20.83
CA ALA A 12 -32.26 31.34 19.99
C ALA A 12 -32.94 30.05 20.48
N GLN A 13 -34.26 29.96 20.34
CA GLN A 13 -35.03 28.77 20.74
C GLN A 13 -34.72 27.57 19.82
N LEU A 14 -34.38 26.44 20.43
CA LEU A 14 -34.03 25.22 19.69
C LEU A 14 -35.30 24.54 19.14
N LYS A 15 -35.59 24.73 17.84
CA LYS A 15 -36.66 24.01 17.12
C LYS A 15 -36.18 22.62 16.73
N ARG A 16 -36.50 21.61 17.54
CA ARG A 16 -36.04 20.22 17.36
C ARG A 16 -36.70 19.58 16.13
N LYS A 17 -35.94 19.30 15.08
CA LYS A 17 -36.30 18.38 14.00
C LYS A 17 -35.24 17.27 13.93
N GLY A 18 -35.50 16.13 14.57
CA GLY A 18 -34.71 14.91 14.37
C GLY A 18 -33.45 14.79 15.22
N TRP A 19 -33.20 13.56 15.67
CA TRP A 19 -32.18 13.17 16.62
C TRP A 19 -30.84 12.94 15.91
N GLY A 20 -29.86 13.83 16.11
CA GLY A 20 -28.45 13.58 15.81
C GLY A 20 -27.67 13.38 17.10
N VAL A 21 -27.32 12.15 17.45
CA VAL A 21 -26.73 11.76 18.76
C VAL A 21 -25.39 12.47 19.04
N TRP A 22 -24.74 13.02 18.02
CA TRP A 22 -23.35 13.46 18.13
C TRP A 22 -23.11 14.97 18.05
N LYS A 23 -24.09 15.77 17.61
CA LYS A 23 -23.96 17.23 17.59
C LYS A 23 -24.59 17.82 18.84
N SER A 24 -23.71 18.32 19.71
CA SER A 24 -23.94 19.13 20.91
C SER A 24 -25.39 19.60 21.09
N ARG A 25 -26.06 19.02 22.08
CA ARG A 25 -27.47 19.27 22.46
C ARG A 25 -27.76 20.73 22.91
N ASN A 26 -26.80 21.64 22.77
CA ASN A 26 -26.80 22.99 23.35
C ASN A 26 -26.76 24.13 22.32
N PHE A 27 -26.62 23.84 21.02
CA PHE A 27 -26.43 24.86 19.98
C PHE A 27 -27.48 24.74 18.87
N CYS A 28 -27.90 25.87 18.28
CA CYS A 28 -28.80 25.88 17.12
C CYS A 28 -28.05 25.54 15.82
N GLU A 29 -28.75 25.17 14.76
CA GLU A 29 -28.15 24.78 13.47
C GLU A 29 -27.23 25.87 12.88
N ASP A 30 -27.54 27.15 13.10
CA ASP A 30 -26.73 28.27 12.59
C ASP A 30 -25.42 28.43 13.37
N CYS A 31 -25.48 28.36 14.71
CA CYS A 31 -24.30 28.35 15.59
C CYS A 31 -23.44 27.10 15.38
N VAL A 32 -24.07 25.93 15.23
CA VAL A 32 -23.38 24.67 14.89
C VAL A 32 -22.69 24.77 13.53
N ARG A 33 -23.29 25.43 12.55
CA ARG A 33 -22.67 25.61 11.23
C ARG A 33 -21.49 26.56 11.28
N ARG A 34 -21.57 27.61 12.11
CA ARG A 34 -20.51 28.60 12.30
C ARG A 34 -19.33 28.01 13.08
N GLU A 35 -19.60 27.40 14.23
CA GLU A 35 -18.56 26.93 15.15
C GLU A 35 -18.11 25.49 14.86
N GLY A 36 -18.99 24.67 14.28
CA GLY A 36 -18.70 23.26 13.97
C GLY A 36 -17.59 23.08 12.95
N LYS A 37 -17.31 24.07 12.09
CA LYS A 37 -16.13 24.03 11.21
C LYS A 37 -14.85 24.20 12.00
N ASN A 38 -14.78 25.20 12.88
CA ASN A 38 -13.58 25.48 13.66
C ASN A 38 -13.32 24.40 14.72
N GLY A 39 -14.37 23.94 15.42
CA GLY A 39 -14.26 22.85 16.38
C GLY A 39 -13.84 21.52 15.76
N VAL A 40 -14.39 21.16 14.58
CA VAL A 40 -13.98 19.94 13.87
C VAL A 40 -12.56 20.08 13.34
N VAL A 41 -12.18 21.23 12.78
CA VAL A 41 -10.80 21.47 12.34
C VAL A 41 -9.83 21.35 13.51
N TRP A 42 -10.13 21.97 14.65
CA TRP A 42 -9.25 21.91 15.83
C TRP A 42 -9.16 20.48 16.40
N SER A 43 -10.27 19.75 16.49
CA SER A 43 -10.24 18.32 16.86
C SER A 43 -9.44 17.47 15.88
N LEU A 44 -9.60 17.66 14.57
CA LEU A 44 -8.83 16.92 13.57
C LEU A 44 -7.34 17.26 13.65
N THR A 45 -6.98 18.53 13.88
CA THR A 45 -5.59 18.93 14.09
C THR A 45 -4.99 18.30 15.35
N ALA A 46 -5.73 18.26 16.45
CA ALA A 46 -5.29 17.62 17.69
C ALA A 46 -5.04 16.12 17.49
N ILE A 47 -5.96 15.41 16.83
CA ILE A 47 -5.81 13.99 16.52
C ILE A 47 -4.58 13.75 15.63
N ALA A 48 -4.38 14.58 14.60
CA ALA A 48 -3.24 14.46 13.70
C ALA A 48 -1.91 14.65 14.45
N VAL A 49 -1.83 15.65 15.33
CA VAL A 49 -0.64 15.91 16.17
C VAL A 49 -0.34 14.72 17.07
N ILE A 50 -1.36 14.15 17.72
CA ILE A 50 -1.20 12.96 18.58
C ILE A 50 -0.73 11.74 17.76
N ALA A 51 -1.28 11.54 16.56
CA ALA A 51 -0.89 10.42 15.71
C ALA A 51 0.58 10.54 15.25
N ILE A 52 1.00 11.74 14.84
CA ILE A 52 2.37 12.01 14.40
C ILE A 52 3.35 11.83 15.57
N SER A 53 3.03 12.36 16.75
CA SER A 53 3.90 12.24 17.92
C SER A 53 4.04 10.77 18.36
N ALA A 54 2.94 10.02 18.41
CA ALA A 54 2.97 8.59 18.74
C ALA A 54 3.79 7.79 17.72
N PHE A 55 3.66 8.10 16.42
CA PHE A 55 4.46 7.47 15.37
C PHE A 55 5.95 7.78 15.49
N ALA A 56 6.30 9.04 15.75
CA ALA A 56 7.68 9.47 15.93
C ALA A 56 8.31 8.83 17.17
N LEU A 57 7.63 8.83 18.32
CA LEU A 57 8.08 8.13 19.53
C LEU A 57 8.22 6.63 19.27
N GLY A 58 7.25 6.00 18.60
CA GLY A 58 7.30 4.58 18.28
C GLY A 58 8.45 4.22 17.33
N ARG A 59 8.88 5.15 16.46
CA ARG A 59 10.08 4.98 15.62
C ARG A 59 11.36 5.19 16.41
N TYR A 60 11.38 6.16 17.31
CA TYR A 60 12.54 6.47 18.16
C TYR A 60 12.84 5.34 19.16
N LEU A 61 11.80 4.71 19.71
CA LEU A 61 11.93 3.62 20.67
C LEU A 61 12.19 2.25 20.02
N ARG A 62 12.24 2.16 18.68
CA ARG A 62 12.56 0.88 18.03
C ARG A 62 14.05 0.57 18.20
N PRO A 63 14.43 -0.53 18.85
CA PRO A 63 15.82 -0.97 18.87
C PRO A 63 16.28 -1.27 17.44
N ALA A 64 17.55 -0.99 17.16
CA ALA A 64 18.15 -1.32 15.88
C ALA A 64 18.00 -2.84 15.62
N PRO A 65 17.64 -3.26 14.39
CA PRO A 65 17.56 -4.67 14.08
C PRO A 65 18.93 -5.31 14.36
N PRO A 66 18.96 -6.50 14.99
CA PRO A 66 20.22 -7.18 15.23
C PRO A 66 20.92 -7.41 13.88
N PRO A 67 22.25 -7.26 13.82
CA PRO A 67 22.99 -7.42 12.58
C PRO A 67 22.77 -8.83 12.03
N LEU A 68 22.30 -8.92 10.80
CA LEU A 68 22.17 -10.18 10.09
C LEU A 68 23.58 -10.65 9.73
N ILE A 69 24.10 -11.60 10.49
CA ILE A 69 25.31 -12.34 10.11
C ILE A 69 24.89 -13.29 8.99
N ILE A 70 25.15 -12.87 7.75
CA ILE A 70 24.99 -13.74 6.59
C ILE A 70 26.14 -14.74 6.64
N GLU A 71 25.89 -15.93 7.19
CA GLU A 71 26.77 -17.07 6.97
C GLU A 71 26.73 -17.39 5.47
N ARG A 72 27.80 -16.99 4.76
CA ARG A 72 28.04 -17.47 3.41
C ARG A 72 28.42 -18.93 3.54
N ALA A 73 27.64 -19.81 2.91
CA ALA A 73 27.97 -21.22 2.87
C ALA A 73 29.39 -21.39 2.28
N SER A 74 30.22 -22.22 2.93
CA SER A 74 31.62 -22.45 2.58
C SER A 74 31.83 -23.04 1.17
N ASN A 75 30.75 -23.41 0.50
CA ASN A 75 30.73 -23.89 -0.89
C ASN A 75 30.42 -22.78 -1.92
N SER A 76 30.34 -21.51 -1.51
CA SER A 76 30.11 -20.42 -2.45
C SER A 76 31.44 -20.00 -3.12
N PRO A 77 31.52 -19.96 -4.47
CA PRO A 77 32.75 -19.69 -5.23
C PRO A 77 33.28 -18.24 -5.11
N LEU A 78 32.69 -17.42 -4.24
CA LEU A 78 33.10 -16.04 -3.97
C LEU A 78 33.90 -15.89 -2.66
N SER A 79 34.19 -16.99 -1.96
CA SER A 79 34.79 -16.98 -0.61
C SER A 79 36.30 -16.73 -0.60
N ASP A 80 36.96 -16.83 -1.76
CA ASP A 80 38.42 -16.74 -1.88
C ASP A 80 38.94 -15.29 -2.09
N LEU A 81 38.07 -14.28 -2.02
CA LEU A 81 38.45 -12.88 -2.14
C LEU A 81 38.59 -12.23 -0.74
N PRO A 82 39.75 -11.61 -0.42
CA PRO A 82 39.95 -10.99 0.88
C PRO A 82 39.07 -9.74 1.02
N VAL A 83 38.04 -9.82 1.87
CA VAL A 83 37.23 -8.65 2.28
C VAL A 83 37.97 -7.92 3.40
N ASN A 84 38.52 -6.75 3.09
CA ASN A 84 39.11 -5.85 4.08
C ASN A 84 37.99 -5.22 4.92
N ALA A 85 37.88 -5.62 6.19
CA ALA A 85 36.80 -5.24 7.10
C ALA A 85 36.90 -3.81 7.68
N ASN A 86 37.79 -2.97 7.16
CA ASN A 86 38.05 -1.63 7.72
C ASN A 86 37.65 -0.44 6.84
N GLU A 87 36.82 -0.63 5.81
CA GLU A 87 36.24 0.51 5.08
C GLU A 87 34.93 1.00 5.72
N PRO A 88 34.84 2.29 6.11
CA PRO A 88 33.58 2.88 6.53
C PRO A 88 32.62 2.94 5.34
N ALA A 89 31.41 2.41 5.54
CA ALA A 89 30.32 2.42 4.56
C ALA A 89 30.10 3.83 3.98
N ARG A 90 30.62 4.07 2.78
CA ARG A 90 30.24 5.23 1.99
C ARG A 90 28.76 5.06 1.65
N LYS A 91 27.92 6.00 2.09
CA LYS A 91 26.55 6.13 1.62
C LYS A 91 26.60 6.39 0.11
N SER A 92 26.47 5.34 -0.69
CA SER A 92 26.12 5.49 -2.09
C SER A 92 24.64 5.84 -2.16
N ASN A 93 24.34 7.11 -2.40
CA ASN A 93 23.07 7.49 -3.01
C ASN A 93 23.10 6.88 -4.42
N HIS A 94 22.51 5.69 -4.58
CA HIS A 94 22.35 5.07 -5.88
C HIS A 94 21.00 5.52 -6.43
N ASP A 95 21.04 6.60 -7.21
CA ASP A 95 20.02 6.89 -8.20
C ASP A 95 19.89 5.70 -9.16
N ASP A 96 18.64 5.39 -9.49
CA ASP A 96 18.14 4.48 -10.54
C ASP A 96 19.20 4.05 -11.58
N ASP A 97 19.65 2.80 -11.51
CA ASP A 97 20.01 2.06 -12.72
C ASP A 97 19.57 0.59 -12.60
N SER A 98 18.81 0.19 -13.61
CA SER A 98 18.12 -1.08 -13.67
C SER A 98 19.11 -2.18 -14.07
N THR A 99 19.87 -2.70 -13.10
CA THR A 99 20.74 -3.84 -13.36
C THR A 99 19.93 -5.14 -13.36
N LYS A 100 19.73 -5.67 -14.56
CA LYS A 100 19.17 -7.00 -14.85
C LYS A 100 19.86 -8.06 -13.99
N ASP A 101 19.09 -8.70 -13.12
CA ASP A 101 19.44 -9.96 -12.46
C ASP A 101 19.71 -11.05 -13.53
N PRO A 102 20.94 -11.62 -13.60
CA PRO A 102 21.27 -12.65 -14.59
C PRO A 102 20.65 -14.03 -14.27
N SER A 103 19.97 -14.19 -13.14
CA SER A 103 19.35 -15.45 -12.72
C SER A 103 18.05 -15.78 -13.46
N ARG A 104 17.59 -14.89 -14.37
CA ARG A 104 16.43 -15.13 -15.25
C ARG A 104 16.78 -15.76 -16.61
N VAL A 105 18.06 -16.02 -16.89
CA VAL A 105 18.50 -16.61 -18.17
C VAL A 105 18.81 -18.10 -18.02
N ALA A 106 17.80 -18.86 -17.57
CA ALA A 106 17.76 -20.32 -17.72
C ALA A 106 16.31 -20.83 -17.64
N GLN A 107 15.36 -20.10 -18.23
CA GLN A 107 14.10 -20.72 -18.63
C GLN A 107 14.18 -20.94 -20.13
N SER A 108 14.38 -22.21 -20.47
CA SER A 108 14.13 -22.85 -21.76
C SER A 108 13.13 -22.05 -22.59
N THR A 109 13.51 -21.73 -23.81
CA THR A 109 12.69 -21.04 -24.81
C THR A 109 11.43 -21.81 -25.23
N ASP A 110 11.11 -22.94 -24.59
CA ASP A 110 9.96 -23.79 -24.85
C ASP A 110 8.92 -23.82 -23.72
N ASP A 111 9.17 -23.17 -22.57
CA ASP A 111 8.20 -23.20 -21.47
C ASP A 111 7.04 -22.22 -21.71
N PRO A 112 5.78 -22.67 -21.67
CA PRO A 112 4.62 -21.82 -21.88
C PRO A 112 4.52 -20.75 -20.77
N VAL A 113 4.58 -19.47 -21.16
CA VAL A 113 4.40 -18.35 -20.22
C VAL A 113 2.91 -18.10 -20.00
N TYR A 114 2.44 -18.30 -18.77
CA TYR A 114 1.05 -18.09 -18.38
C TYR A 114 0.76 -16.65 -17.93
N ILE A 115 -0.41 -16.12 -18.31
CA ILE A 115 -0.89 -14.78 -17.96
C ILE A 115 -2.16 -14.86 -17.11
N CYS A 116 -2.31 -13.95 -16.14
CA CYS A 116 -3.49 -13.83 -15.27
C CYS A 116 -4.83 -13.66 -16.01
N GLY A 117 -4.91 -12.79 -17.03
CA GLY A 117 -6.12 -12.60 -17.85
C GLY A 117 -7.39 -12.09 -17.17
N ALA A 118 -7.33 -11.70 -15.90
CA ALA A 118 -8.49 -11.15 -15.18
C ALA A 118 -8.91 -9.79 -15.74
N ARG A 119 -10.20 -9.46 -15.63
CA ARG A 119 -10.72 -8.13 -15.98
C ARG A 119 -10.20 -7.10 -14.98
N THR A 120 -9.42 -6.14 -15.46
CA THR A 120 -9.00 -5.00 -14.64
C THR A 120 -10.14 -3.99 -14.50
N LYS A 121 -10.02 -3.03 -13.56
CA LYS A 121 -10.98 -1.91 -13.40
C LYS A 121 -11.19 -1.10 -14.69
N LYS A 122 -10.20 -1.10 -15.59
CA LYS A 122 -10.24 -0.42 -16.91
C LYS A 122 -10.86 -1.27 -18.02
N GLY A 123 -11.29 -2.50 -17.72
CA GLY A 123 -11.88 -3.43 -18.69
C GLY A 123 -10.87 -4.21 -19.55
N THR A 124 -9.58 -3.90 -19.50
CA THR A 124 -8.54 -4.64 -20.22
C THR A 124 -8.09 -5.90 -19.46
N PRO A 125 -7.65 -6.97 -20.14
CA PRO A 125 -7.14 -8.17 -19.49
C PRO A 125 -5.81 -7.91 -18.79
N CYS A 126 -5.64 -8.46 -17.59
CA CYS A 126 -4.40 -8.36 -16.84
C CYS A 126 -3.27 -9.14 -17.55
N ARG A 127 -2.14 -8.47 -17.81
CA ARG A 127 -0.95 -9.05 -18.47
C ARG A 127 0.12 -9.59 -17.52
N ARG A 128 -0.17 -9.66 -16.20
CA ARG A 128 0.80 -10.15 -15.22
C ARG A 128 1.00 -11.66 -15.37
N ARG A 129 2.26 -12.11 -15.34
CA ARG A 129 2.64 -13.53 -15.41
C ARG A 129 2.20 -14.28 -14.15
N VAL A 130 1.83 -15.54 -14.33
CA VAL A 130 1.41 -16.47 -13.27
C VAL A 130 2.13 -17.81 -13.45
N HIS A 131 2.14 -18.64 -12.40
CA HIS A 131 2.88 -19.90 -12.42
C HIS A 131 2.10 -21.00 -13.14
N PHE A 132 0.76 -21.00 -13.02
CA PHE A 132 -0.10 -22.02 -13.62
C PHE A 132 -1.13 -21.45 -14.61
N ALA A 133 -1.51 -22.27 -15.59
CA ALA A 133 -2.59 -21.96 -16.52
C ALA A 133 -3.90 -21.68 -15.78
N GLY A 134 -4.53 -20.53 -16.05
CA GLY A 134 -5.78 -20.17 -15.40
C GLY A 134 -5.64 -19.60 -13.97
N GLU A 135 -4.43 -19.56 -13.40
CA GLU A 135 -4.18 -18.89 -12.12
C GLU A 135 -4.34 -17.36 -12.24
N ARG A 136 -4.66 -16.71 -11.12
CA ARG A 136 -4.77 -15.26 -11.02
C ARG A 136 -3.60 -14.70 -10.24
N CYS A 137 -3.10 -13.56 -10.69
CA CYS A 137 -2.07 -12.87 -9.94
C CYS A 137 -2.58 -12.45 -8.55
N PHE A 138 -1.66 -12.11 -7.66
CA PHE A 138 -1.98 -11.70 -6.28
C PHE A 138 -3.02 -10.57 -6.17
N GLN A 139 -3.13 -9.70 -7.18
CA GLN A 139 -4.12 -8.61 -7.21
C GLN A 139 -5.52 -9.06 -7.65
N HIS A 140 -5.65 -10.23 -8.26
CA HIS A 140 -6.88 -10.71 -8.89
C HIS A 140 -7.34 -12.09 -8.37
N LYS A 141 -6.91 -12.47 -7.17
CA LYS A 141 -7.32 -13.72 -6.52
C LYS A 141 -8.84 -13.81 -6.47
N GLY A 142 -9.39 -14.95 -6.93
CA GLY A 142 -10.84 -15.22 -6.89
C GLY A 142 -11.68 -14.61 -8.01
N MET A 143 -11.10 -13.88 -8.97
CA MET A 143 -11.86 -13.35 -10.12
C MET A 143 -11.83 -14.27 -11.34
N PRO A 144 -12.94 -14.41 -12.09
CA PRO A 144 -12.97 -15.21 -13.32
C PRO A 144 -12.08 -14.57 -14.41
N ALA A 145 -11.45 -15.41 -15.24
CA ALA A 145 -10.75 -14.93 -16.42
C ALA A 145 -11.77 -14.36 -17.40
N MET A 146 -11.38 -13.28 -18.07
CA MET A 146 -12.19 -12.73 -19.16
C MET A 146 -11.98 -13.48 -20.49
N LEU A 147 -10.98 -14.36 -20.55
CA LEU A 147 -10.55 -15.10 -21.74
C LEU A 147 -10.40 -16.60 -21.42
N PRO A 148 -10.70 -17.49 -22.39
CA PRO A 148 -10.48 -18.93 -22.25
C PRO A 148 -8.98 -19.22 -22.04
N VAL A 149 -8.69 -20.33 -21.37
CA VAL A 149 -7.35 -20.70 -20.88
C VAL A 149 -6.31 -20.73 -22.01
N ASP A 150 -6.72 -21.07 -23.23
CA ASP A 150 -5.86 -21.15 -24.41
C ASP A 150 -5.25 -19.80 -24.83
N LYS A 151 -5.91 -18.68 -24.51
CA LYS A 151 -5.41 -17.32 -24.78
C LYS A 151 -4.59 -16.73 -23.63
N LEU A 152 -4.50 -17.45 -22.51
CA LEU A 152 -3.68 -17.08 -21.35
C LEU A 152 -2.25 -17.61 -21.47
N ILE A 153 -1.97 -18.40 -22.50
CA ILE A 153 -0.66 -18.95 -22.80
C ILE A 153 -0.03 -18.09 -23.90
N ILE A 154 1.08 -17.43 -23.60
CA ILE A 154 1.92 -16.85 -24.66
C ILE A 154 2.78 -18.00 -25.19
N LYS A 155 2.30 -18.69 -26.22
CA LYS A 155 3.19 -19.49 -27.06
C LYS A 155 4.07 -18.49 -27.79
N GLY A 156 5.38 -18.58 -27.60
CA GLY A 156 6.34 -17.80 -28.39
C GLY A 156 6.15 -18.15 -29.87
N ALA A 157 5.35 -17.36 -30.59
CA ALA A 157 5.13 -17.56 -32.01
C ALA A 157 6.37 -17.05 -32.77
N GLY A 158 7.40 -17.90 -32.84
CA GLY A 158 8.29 -17.94 -34.00
C GLY A 158 7.60 -18.73 -35.12
N SER A 159 6.63 -18.15 -35.82
CA SER A 159 6.19 -18.66 -37.12
C SER A 159 5.41 -17.62 -37.92
N SER A 160 5.80 -17.49 -39.20
CA SER A 160 5.17 -16.79 -40.34
C SER A 160 5.73 -15.42 -40.75
N LYS A 161 6.79 -15.45 -41.57
CA LYS A 161 6.85 -14.76 -42.89
C LYS A 161 8.09 -15.23 -43.69
N GLN A 162 7.90 -16.22 -44.56
CA GLN A 162 8.08 -16.15 -46.02
C GLN A 162 7.66 -17.49 -46.63
#